data_AF-A0A7X6UHI5-F1
#
_entry.id   AF-A0A7X6UHI5-F1
#
_cell.length_a   1.000
_cell.length_b   1.000
_cell.length_c   1.000
_cell.angle_alpha   90.00
_cell.angle_beta   90.00
_cell.angle_gamma   90.00
#
_symmetry.space_group_name_H-M   'P 1'
#
loop_
_entity.id
_entity.type
_entity.pdbx_description
1 polymer ?
#
loop_
_entity_poly.entity_id
_entity_poly.type
_entity_poly.pdbx_seq_one_letter_code
_entity_poly.pdbx_strand_id
1 'polypeptide(L)'
;MQHVYEGKTKSVFKRDDGLYVLILKDDVTGENGQIDPGANNIMGELPGMGKASLKMSRYYFNLLNDRGVKTHYVDSNIEENSMIVKPAEFFGHGLEIICRFVAWGSFLRRYGKYCEAGQPLNGLVEVTIKDDDRGDPLITDEALEQLGIMTLAEYHQVKESAREIAEIIKADLKTRDLKLYDIKFEFGRVDGEITLIDDISGGNMRVFDAQDKQVGPLDLAELIIGEKSRI
;
A
#
# COMPACT_ATOMS: atom_id res chain seq x y z
N MET A 1 -22.82 13.14 -3.23
CA MET A 1 -21.80 12.34 -2.51
C MET A 1 -22.01 12.50 -1.02
N GLN A 2 -22.00 11.41 -0.27
CA GLN A 2 -22.10 11.40 1.20
C GLN A 2 -20.72 11.09 1.78
N HIS A 3 -20.22 11.86 2.74
CA HIS A 3 -18.98 11.54 3.46
C HIS A 3 -19.17 10.28 4.30
N VAL A 4 -18.21 9.36 4.23
CA VAL A 4 -18.26 8.04 4.88
C VAL A 4 -17.17 7.91 5.93
N TYR A 5 -15.94 8.30 5.59
CA TYR A 5 -14.77 8.09 6.43
C TYR A 5 -13.70 9.14 6.14
N GLU A 6 -13.03 9.60 7.19
CA GLU A 6 -11.88 10.50 7.11
C GLU A 6 -10.65 9.77 7.65
N GLY A 7 -9.74 9.42 6.75
CA GLY A 7 -8.46 8.79 7.09
C GLY A 7 -7.32 9.80 7.16
N LYS A 8 -6.12 9.31 7.49
CA LYS A 8 -4.91 10.16 7.61
C LYS A 8 -4.55 10.81 6.28
N THR A 9 -4.55 10.04 5.20
CA THR A 9 -4.11 10.48 3.86
C THR A 9 -5.23 10.52 2.82
N LYS A 10 -6.45 10.11 3.19
CA LYS A 10 -7.58 9.94 2.26
C LYS A 10 -8.92 10.30 2.92
N SER A 11 -9.81 10.95 2.18
CA SER A 11 -11.23 11.11 2.53
C SER A 11 -12.07 10.20 1.64
N VAL A 12 -13.09 9.55 2.21
CA VAL A 12 -13.92 8.56 1.50
C VAL A 12 -15.36 9.04 1.43
N PHE A 13 -15.91 9.03 0.22
CA PHE A 13 -17.29 9.42 -0.06
C PHE A 13 -18.03 8.32 -0.79
N LYS A 14 -19.32 8.18 -0.52
CA LYS A 14 -20.24 7.31 -1.25
C LYS A 14 -20.96 8.06 -2.37
N ARG A 15 -21.06 7.44 -3.54
CA ARG A 15 -21.85 7.90 -4.69
C ARG A 15 -23.23 7.26 -4.70
N ASP A 16 -24.14 7.86 -5.45
CA ASP A 16 -25.53 7.42 -5.55
C ASP A 16 -25.67 6.10 -6.34
N ASP A 17 -24.70 5.77 -7.19
CA ASP A 17 -24.60 4.51 -7.93
C ASP A 17 -23.98 3.35 -7.13
N GLY A 18 -23.68 3.57 -5.84
CA GLY A 18 -23.11 2.56 -4.95
C GLY A 18 -21.58 2.47 -4.97
N LEU A 19 -20.90 3.16 -5.89
CA LEU A 19 -19.44 3.27 -5.90
C LEU A 19 -18.93 4.24 -4.83
N TYR A 20 -17.64 4.14 -4.54
CA TYR A 20 -16.95 4.98 -3.57
C TYR A 20 -15.95 5.88 -4.27
N VAL A 21 -15.70 7.06 -3.70
CA VAL A 21 -14.72 8.04 -4.17
C VAL A 21 -13.72 8.31 -3.05
N LEU A 22 -12.46 8.06 -3.34
CA LEU A 22 -11.34 8.35 -2.45
C LEU A 22 -10.69 9.65 -2.94
N ILE A 23 -10.64 10.65 -2.07
CA ILE A 23 -9.89 11.89 -2.31
C ILE A 23 -8.55 11.77 -1.59
N LEU A 24 -7.45 11.77 -2.34
CA LEU A 24 -6.11 11.66 -1.78
C LEU A 24 -5.61 13.04 -1.35
N LYS A 25 -5.09 13.12 -0.13
CA LYS A 25 -4.62 14.35 0.51
C LYS A 25 -3.11 14.50 0.41
N ASP A 26 -2.64 15.71 0.70
CA ASP A 26 -1.22 16.03 0.73
C ASP A 26 -0.56 15.69 2.09
N ASP A 27 -1.34 15.21 3.06
CA ASP A 27 -0.84 14.70 4.33
C ASP A 27 0.18 13.56 4.13
N VAL A 28 1.33 13.67 4.79
CA VAL A 28 2.37 12.63 4.82
C VAL A 28 2.57 12.12 6.24
N THR A 29 2.85 10.83 6.37
CA THR A 29 3.20 10.21 7.66
C THR A 29 4.70 10.16 7.87
N GLY A 30 5.12 10.14 9.13
CA GLY A 30 6.54 10.11 9.48
C GLY A 30 6.81 9.87 10.95
N GLU A 31 8.07 9.60 11.25
CA GLU A 31 8.59 9.38 12.60
C GLU A 31 9.93 10.10 12.73
N ASN A 32 10.23 10.67 13.91
CA ASN A 32 11.49 11.38 14.17
C ASN A 32 11.85 12.49 13.16
N GLY A 33 10.84 13.18 12.62
CA GLY A 33 11.03 14.26 11.66
C GLY A 33 11.44 13.81 10.26
N GLN A 34 11.28 12.52 9.94
CA GLN A 34 11.47 11.98 8.59
C GLN A 34 10.18 11.36 8.07
N ILE A 35 9.88 11.60 6.80
CA ILE A 35 8.74 10.95 6.12
C ILE A 35 9.02 9.45 6.08
N ASP A 36 8.10 8.67 6.64
CA ASP A 36 8.16 7.21 6.65
C ASP A 36 6.78 6.65 6.27
N PRO A 37 6.65 6.06 5.07
CA PRO A 37 5.45 5.33 4.63
C PRO A 37 4.90 4.30 5.64
N GLY A 38 5.76 3.79 6.53
CA GLY A 38 5.39 2.83 7.57
C GLY A 38 5.10 3.44 8.94
N ALA A 39 5.02 4.77 9.06
CA ALA A 39 4.70 5.44 10.33
C ALA A 39 3.20 5.69 10.48
N ASN A 40 2.75 5.77 11.74
CA ASN A 40 1.33 5.87 12.09
C ASN A 40 0.86 7.30 12.31
N ASN A 41 1.78 8.27 12.38
CA ASN A 41 1.45 9.65 12.69
C ASN A 41 1.59 10.54 11.46
N ILE A 42 0.67 11.48 11.28
CA ILE A 42 0.82 12.57 10.31
C ILE A 42 1.98 13.45 10.76
N MET A 43 2.94 13.65 9.88
CA MET A 43 4.11 14.50 10.11
C MET A 43 3.87 15.92 9.59
N GLY A 44 3.03 16.09 8.57
CA GLY A 44 2.67 17.37 7.99
C GLY A 44 2.08 17.20 6.60
N GLU A 45 2.02 18.29 5.84
CA GLU A 45 1.58 18.29 4.45
C GLU A 45 2.79 18.43 3.51
N LEU A 46 2.79 17.66 2.43
CA LEU A 46 3.74 17.78 1.33
C LEU A 46 2.97 18.13 0.05
N PRO A 47 3.01 19.39 -0.41
CA PRO A 47 2.22 19.82 -1.56
C PRO A 47 2.41 18.94 -2.79
N GLY A 48 1.30 18.46 -3.36
CA GLY A 48 1.28 17.59 -4.53
C GLY A 48 1.38 16.09 -4.24
N MET A 49 1.52 15.68 -2.98
CA MET A 49 1.58 14.28 -2.58
C MET A 49 0.29 13.51 -2.94
N GLY A 50 -0.88 14.09 -2.73
CA GLY A 50 -2.16 13.45 -3.08
C GLY A 50 -2.26 13.17 -4.59
N LYS A 51 -1.86 14.14 -5.41
CA LYS A 51 -1.83 14.01 -6.88
C LYS A 51 -0.78 12.99 -7.34
N ALA A 52 0.39 12.96 -6.70
CA ALA A 52 1.44 11.98 -6.96
C ALA A 52 0.96 10.55 -6.62
N SER A 53 0.37 10.34 -5.44
CA SER A 53 -0.19 9.06 -5.03
C SER A 53 -1.29 8.58 -5.96
N LEU A 54 -2.17 9.48 -6.41
CA LEU A 54 -3.26 9.11 -7.31
C LEU A 54 -2.75 8.66 -8.67
N LYS A 55 -1.78 9.39 -9.24
CA LYS A 55 -1.18 9.02 -10.53
C LYS A 55 -0.46 7.67 -10.44
N MET A 56 0.22 7.38 -9.33
CA MET A 56 0.91 6.09 -9.12
C MET A 56 -0.11 4.97 -8.95
N SER A 57 -1.15 5.21 -8.15
CA SER A 57 -2.22 4.24 -7.93
C SER A 57 -2.91 3.89 -9.24
N ARG A 58 -3.26 4.88 -10.06
CA ARG A 58 -3.80 4.65 -11.41
C ARG A 58 -2.85 3.79 -12.25
N TYR A 59 -1.56 4.11 -12.28
CA TYR A 59 -0.57 3.34 -13.05
C TYR A 59 -0.51 1.88 -12.61
N TYR A 60 -0.36 1.63 -11.31
CA TYR A 60 -0.21 0.27 -10.79
C TYR A 60 -1.51 -0.52 -10.82
N PHE A 61 -2.66 0.08 -10.53
CA PHE A 61 -3.94 -0.62 -10.67
C PHE A 61 -4.22 -1.03 -12.12
N ASN A 62 -3.92 -0.17 -13.11
CA ASN A 62 -4.02 -0.56 -14.52
C ASN A 62 -3.07 -1.71 -14.86
N LEU A 63 -1.79 -1.62 -14.46
CA LEU A 63 -0.82 -2.70 -14.68
C LEU A 63 -1.27 -4.02 -14.06
N LEU A 64 -1.83 -3.99 -12.85
CA LEU A 64 -2.29 -5.17 -12.13
C LEU A 64 -3.57 -5.76 -12.77
N ASN A 65 -4.52 -4.92 -13.16
CA ASN A 65 -5.73 -5.34 -13.87
C ASN A 65 -5.40 -6.01 -15.21
N ASP A 66 -4.42 -5.47 -15.97
CA ASP A 66 -3.93 -6.07 -17.22
C ASP A 66 -3.29 -7.46 -17.01
N ARG A 67 -2.83 -7.74 -15.78
CA ARG A 67 -2.29 -9.05 -15.36
C ARG A 67 -3.35 -9.96 -14.73
N GLY A 68 -4.61 -9.53 -14.68
CA GLY A 68 -5.72 -10.32 -14.12
C GLY A 68 -5.82 -10.27 -12.60
N VAL A 69 -5.09 -9.39 -11.92
CA VAL A 69 -5.23 -9.17 -10.48
C VAL A 69 -6.55 -8.47 -10.20
N LYS A 70 -7.30 -8.96 -9.20
CA LYS A 70 -8.55 -8.33 -8.78
C LYS A 70 -8.26 -7.10 -7.93
N THR A 71 -8.71 -5.94 -8.42
CA THR A 71 -8.57 -4.66 -7.71
C THR A 71 -9.93 -3.97 -7.59
N HIS A 72 -10.09 -3.11 -6.59
CA HIS A 72 -11.31 -2.31 -6.44
C HIS A 72 -11.35 -1.10 -7.38
N TYR A 73 -10.26 -0.81 -8.10
CA TYR A 73 -10.11 0.38 -8.92
C TYR A 73 -11.07 0.35 -10.11
N VAL A 74 -11.76 1.48 -10.34
CA VAL A 74 -12.67 1.66 -11.49
C VAL A 74 -12.14 2.73 -12.43
N ASP A 75 -11.87 3.94 -11.91
CA ASP A 75 -11.37 5.08 -12.69
C ASP A 75 -10.77 6.15 -11.76
N SER A 76 -10.13 7.19 -12.29
CA SER A 76 -9.67 8.33 -11.51
C SER A 76 -9.69 9.66 -12.25
N ASN A 77 -9.97 10.74 -11.51
CA ASN A 77 -9.86 12.12 -11.97
C ASN A 77 -8.66 12.81 -11.31
N ILE A 78 -7.62 13.03 -12.12
CA ILE A 78 -6.33 13.58 -11.69
C ILE A 78 -6.43 15.05 -11.26
N GLU A 79 -7.39 15.82 -11.80
CA GLU A 79 -7.55 17.24 -11.42
C GLU A 79 -8.34 17.41 -10.12
N GLU A 80 -9.17 16.42 -9.77
CA GLU A 80 -9.93 16.40 -8.51
C GLU A 80 -9.23 15.60 -7.40
N ASN A 81 -8.02 15.07 -7.67
CA ASN A 81 -7.34 14.12 -6.79
C ASN A 81 -8.25 12.96 -6.32
N SER A 82 -9.14 12.50 -7.21
CA SER A 82 -10.16 11.51 -6.88
C SER A 82 -9.97 10.17 -7.57
N MET A 83 -10.25 9.09 -6.85
CA MET A 83 -10.23 7.70 -7.34
C MET A 83 -11.60 7.07 -7.09
N ILE A 84 -12.22 6.53 -8.13
CA ILE A 84 -13.49 5.82 -8.06
C ILE A 84 -13.18 4.33 -7.86
N VAL A 85 -13.80 3.73 -6.85
CA VAL A 85 -13.57 2.34 -6.48
C VAL A 85 -14.87 1.59 -6.18
N LYS A 86 -14.83 0.27 -6.32
CA LYS A 86 -15.88 -0.62 -5.82
C LYS A 86 -15.86 -0.66 -4.29
N PRO A 87 -17.01 -0.69 -3.61
CA PRO A 87 -17.06 -0.88 -2.17
C PRO A 87 -16.48 -2.25 -1.79
N ALA A 88 -15.68 -2.28 -0.72
CA ALA A 88 -15.12 -3.50 -0.18
C ALA A 88 -15.52 -3.68 1.29
N GLU A 89 -15.78 -4.92 1.68
CA GLU A 89 -15.90 -5.32 3.08
C GLU A 89 -14.50 -5.57 3.64
N PHE A 90 -14.13 -4.89 4.73
CA PHE A 90 -12.84 -5.07 5.36
C PHE A 90 -12.78 -6.37 6.19
N PHE A 91 -11.58 -6.93 6.30
CA PHE A 91 -11.28 -7.92 7.32
C PHE A 91 -11.18 -7.22 8.68
N GLY A 92 -12.16 -7.45 9.56
CA GLY A 92 -12.22 -6.76 10.86
C GLY A 92 -12.30 -5.24 10.70
N HIS A 93 -11.34 -4.52 11.27
CA HIS A 93 -11.21 -3.06 11.13
C HIS A 93 -10.21 -2.64 10.03
N GLY A 94 -9.80 -3.59 9.19
CA GLY A 94 -8.73 -3.44 8.21
C GLY A 94 -7.45 -4.12 8.67
N LEU A 95 -6.71 -4.64 7.69
CA LEU A 95 -5.44 -5.31 7.87
C LEU A 95 -4.41 -4.68 6.93
N GLU A 96 -3.18 -4.64 7.39
CA GLU A 96 -2.05 -4.23 6.57
C GLU A 96 -1.21 -5.46 6.24
N ILE A 97 -1.09 -5.75 4.95
CA ILE A 97 -0.38 -6.91 4.43
C ILE A 97 0.94 -6.42 3.85
N ILE A 98 2.04 -6.70 4.55
CA ILE A 98 3.35 -6.14 4.23
C ILE A 98 4.20 -7.22 3.56
N CYS A 99 4.60 -6.99 2.31
CA CYS A 99 5.58 -7.83 1.62
C CYS A 99 6.97 -7.20 1.71
N ARG A 100 7.96 -7.99 2.14
CA ARG A 100 9.35 -7.56 2.37
C ARG A 100 10.31 -8.38 1.52
N PHE A 101 11.08 -7.68 0.68
CA PHE A 101 12.22 -8.26 -0.03
C PHE A 101 13.54 -8.04 0.70
N VAL A 102 13.61 -7.02 1.56
CA VAL A 102 14.82 -6.63 2.29
C VAL A 102 14.48 -6.33 3.75
N ALA A 103 15.34 -6.74 4.67
CA ALA A 103 15.23 -6.44 6.08
C ALA A 103 15.45 -4.93 6.30
N TRP A 104 14.35 -4.24 6.60
CA TRP A 104 14.33 -2.79 6.83
C TRP A 104 13.24 -2.39 7.84
N GLY A 105 13.28 -1.14 8.30
CA GLY A 105 12.21 -0.52 9.08
C GLY A 105 11.80 -1.34 10.32
N SER A 106 10.49 -1.56 10.48
CA SER A 106 9.93 -2.29 11.63
C SER A 106 10.41 -3.73 11.75
N PHE A 107 10.82 -4.38 10.65
CA PHE A 107 11.40 -5.71 10.71
C PHE A 107 12.73 -5.70 11.46
N LEU A 108 13.62 -4.75 11.14
CA LEU A 108 14.90 -4.59 11.86
C LEU A 108 14.69 -4.19 13.32
N ARG A 109 13.72 -3.33 13.61
CA ARG A 109 13.40 -2.95 15.01
C ARG A 109 13.02 -4.17 15.85
N ARG A 110 12.27 -5.11 15.28
CA ARG A 110 11.86 -6.35 15.99
C ARG A 110 12.95 -7.41 16.02
N TYR A 111 13.70 -7.58 14.93
CA TYR A 111 14.58 -8.73 14.74
C TYR A 111 16.06 -8.38 14.59
N GLY A 112 16.50 -7.16 14.93
CA GLY A 112 17.87 -6.67 14.71
C GLY A 112 18.98 -7.45 15.44
N LYS A 113 18.63 -8.32 16.40
CA LYS A 113 19.58 -9.29 16.98
C LYS A 113 19.90 -10.46 16.02
N TYR A 114 19.01 -10.73 15.07
CA TYR A 114 19.02 -11.92 14.20
C TYR A 114 19.10 -11.57 12.71
N CYS A 115 19.14 -10.28 12.35
CA CYS A 115 19.28 -9.83 10.97
C CYS A 115 19.96 -8.46 10.91
N GLU A 116 20.55 -8.18 9.75
CA GLU A 116 21.21 -6.91 9.46
C GLU A 116 20.40 -6.10 8.44
N ALA A 117 20.58 -4.77 8.46
CA ALA A 117 19.97 -3.89 7.46
C ALA A 117 20.46 -4.27 6.05
N GLY A 118 19.52 -4.43 5.12
CA GLY A 118 19.85 -4.86 3.76
C GLY A 118 19.82 -6.38 3.54
N GLN A 119 19.61 -7.19 4.58
CA GLN A 119 19.52 -8.65 4.44
C GLN A 119 18.32 -9.06 3.55
N PRO A 120 18.50 -9.94 2.54
CA PRO A 120 17.39 -10.41 1.71
C PRO A 120 16.34 -11.22 2.50
N LEU A 121 15.05 -10.97 2.22
CA LEU A 121 13.90 -11.63 2.85
C LEU A 121 12.99 -12.40 1.87
N ASN A 122 13.36 -12.47 0.58
CA ASN A 122 12.72 -13.31 -0.43
C ASN A 122 11.18 -13.20 -0.51
N GLY A 123 10.62 -12.00 -0.33
CA GLY A 123 9.17 -11.80 -0.43
C GLY A 123 8.41 -12.34 0.79
N LEU A 124 8.97 -12.13 1.99
CA LEU A 124 8.32 -12.43 3.26
C LEU A 124 7.04 -11.60 3.37
N VAL A 125 5.92 -12.23 3.72
CA VAL A 125 4.64 -11.54 3.93
C VAL A 125 4.23 -11.67 5.39
N GLU A 126 4.01 -10.53 6.03
CA GLU A 126 3.52 -10.40 7.40
C GLU A 126 2.26 -9.54 7.45
N VAL A 127 1.48 -9.69 8.52
CA VAL A 127 0.19 -9.00 8.68
C VAL A 127 0.21 -8.22 9.99
N THR A 128 -0.21 -6.96 9.93
CA THR A 128 -0.52 -6.13 11.10
C THR A 128 -2.02 -5.81 11.11
N ILE A 129 -2.61 -5.74 12.30
CA ILE A 129 -3.97 -5.22 12.47
C ILE A 129 -3.93 -3.70 12.52
N LYS A 130 -4.95 -3.03 11.98
CA LYS A 130 -5.11 -1.58 12.15
C LYS A 130 -5.67 -1.30 13.56
N ASP A 131 -4.78 -0.92 14.47
CA ASP A 131 -5.07 -0.57 15.86
C ASP A 131 -4.07 0.49 16.30
N ASP A 132 -4.37 1.74 15.94
CA ASP A 132 -3.51 2.90 16.21
C ASP A 132 -3.17 3.04 17.70
N ASP A 133 -4.12 2.73 18.59
CA ASP A 133 -3.94 2.79 20.05
C ASP A 133 -2.89 1.79 20.56
N ARG A 134 -2.66 0.71 19.80
CA ARG A 134 -1.69 -0.35 20.10
C ARG A 134 -0.50 -0.37 19.14
N GLY A 135 -0.41 0.60 18.23
CA GLY A 135 0.71 0.74 17.30
C GLY A 135 0.76 -0.35 16.22
N ASP A 136 -0.40 -0.77 15.71
CA ASP A 136 -0.56 -1.74 14.62
C ASP A 136 0.26 -3.03 14.80
N PRO A 137 -0.03 -3.83 15.84
CA PRO A 137 0.77 -5.00 16.17
C PRO A 137 0.71 -6.06 15.07
N LEU A 138 1.80 -6.82 14.94
CA LEU A 138 1.80 -8.05 14.17
C LEU A 138 0.77 -9.02 14.72
N ILE A 139 0.07 -9.72 13.82
CA ILE A 139 -0.89 -10.75 14.19
C ILE A 139 -0.60 -12.06 13.44
N THR A 140 -0.82 -13.18 14.13
CA THR A 140 -0.70 -14.51 13.53
C THR A 140 -2.00 -14.91 12.84
N ASP A 141 -1.91 -15.86 11.93
CA ASP A 141 -3.04 -16.48 11.24
C ASP A 141 -4.02 -17.17 12.19
N GLU A 142 -3.52 -17.94 13.15
CA GLU A 142 -4.37 -18.55 14.17
C GLU A 142 -5.14 -17.49 14.97
N ALA A 143 -4.50 -16.38 15.34
CA ALA A 143 -5.19 -15.29 16.05
C ALA A 143 -6.24 -14.61 15.16
N LEU A 144 -5.96 -14.39 13.88
CA LEU A 144 -6.93 -13.86 12.92
C LEU A 144 -8.18 -14.75 12.82
N GLU A 145 -8.00 -16.07 12.77
CA GLU A 145 -9.11 -17.02 12.69
C GLU A 145 -9.91 -17.08 14.00
N GLN A 146 -9.23 -17.20 15.14
CA GLN A 146 -9.90 -17.28 16.45
C GLN A 146 -10.66 -15.99 16.82
N LEU A 147 -10.22 -14.83 16.30
CA LEU A 147 -10.91 -13.56 16.46
C LEU A 147 -12.02 -13.34 15.41
N GLY A 148 -12.20 -14.27 14.47
CA GLY A 148 -13.23 -14.18 13.43
C GLY A 148 -12.96 -13.08 12.40
N ILE A 149 -11.71 -12.65 12.23
CA ILE A 149 -11.32 -11.56 11.32
C ILE A 149 -11.12 -12.10 9.90
N MET A 150 -10.42 -13.23 9.77
CA MET A 150 -10.05 -13.85 8.51
C MET A 150 -9.84 -15.35 8.73
N THR A 151 -10.36 -16.19 7.83
CA THR A 151 -10.13 -17.64 7.90
C THR A 151 -8.70 -17.99 7.49
N LEU A 152 -8.19 -19.17 7.88
CA LEU A 152 -6.85 -19.62 7.45
C LEU A 152 -6.73 -19.70 5.92
N ALA A 153 -7.80 -20.14 5.23
CA ALA A 153 -7.82 -20.21 3.76
C ALA A 153 -7.67 -18.83 3.11
N GLU A 154 -8.41 -17.84 3.60
CA GLU A 154 -8.32 -16.45 3.13
C GLU A 154 -6.93 -15.86 3.43
N TYR A 155 -6.36 -16.15 4.59
CA TYR A 155 -5.02 -15.69 4.96
C TYR A 155 -3.95 -16.22 3.99
N HIS A 156 -4.00 -17.51 3.65
CA HIS A 156 -3.09 -18.07 2.65
C HIS A 156 -3.26 -17.41 1.28
N GLN A 157 -4.50 -17.23 0.83
CA GLN A 157 -4.80 -16.58 -0.45
C GLN A 157 -4.34 -15.12 -0.49
N VAL A 158 -4.54 -14.36 0.59
CA VAL A 158 -4.08 -12.97 0.73
C VAL A 158 -2.56 -12.91 0.69
N LYS A 159 -1.85 -13.82 1.38
CA LYS A 159 -0.38 -13.85 1.36
C LYS A 159 0.20 -14.19 0.00
N GLU A 160 -0.41 -15.12 -0.70
CA GLU A 160 -0.01 -15.47 -2.07
C GLU A 160 -0.24 -14.29 -3.01
N SER A 161 -1.43 -13.69 -2.97
CA SER A 161 -1.79 -12.52 -3.77
C SER A 161 -0.85 -11.34 -3.50
N ALA A 162 -0.59 -11.02 -2.24
CA ALA A 162 0.30 -9.93 -1.86
C ALA A 162 1.73 -10.14 -2.37
N ARG A 163 2.25 -11.38 -2.35
CA ARG A 163 3.57 -11.69 -2.89
C ARG A 163 3.61 -11.58 -4.41
N GLU A 164 2.59 -12.08 -5.10
CA GLU A 164 2.48 -11.98 -6.55
C GLU A 164 2.43 -10.51 -7.01
N ILE A 165 1.56 -9.71 -6.39
CA ILE A 165 1.44 -8.27 -6.65
C ILE A 165 2.77 -7.56 -6.39
N ALA A 166 3.42 -7.85 -5.25
CA ALA A 166 4.72 -7.26 -4.92
C ALA A 166 5.81 -7.63 -5.93
N GLU A 167 5.83 -8.86 -6.46
CA GLU A 167 6.77 -9.26 -7.51
C GLU A 167 6.49 -8.55 -8.84
N ILE A 168 5.23 -8.32 -9.22
CA ILE A 168 4.87 -7.53 -10.40
C ILE A 168 5.40 -6.09 -10.26
N ILE A 169 5.14 -5.45 -9.12
CA ILE A 169 5.60 -4.07 -8.85
C ILE A 169 7.13 -4.01 -8.80
N LYS A 170 7.78 -4.97 -8.15
CA LYS A 170 9.24 -5.08 -8.11
C LYS A 170 9.84 -5.26 -9.50
N ALA A 171 9.23 -6.06 -10.36
CA ALA A 171 9.68 -6.24 -11.73
C ALA A 171 9.55 -4.94 -12.54
N ASP A 172 8.44 -4.20 -12.40
CA ASP A 172 8.24 -2.89 -13.03
C ASP A 172 9.28 -1.86 -12.56
N LEU A 173 9.51 -1.76 -11.24
CA LEU A 173 10.54 -0.89 -10.65
C LEU A 173 11.94 -1.22 -11.19
N LYS A 174 12.26 -2.51 -11.31
CA LYS A 174 13.56 -2.96 -11.82
C LYS A 174 13.85 -2.48 -13.24
N THR A 175 12.84 -2.26 -14.08
CA THR A 175 13.04 -1.72 -15.45
C THR A 175 13.62 -0.29 -15.47
N ARG A 176 13.56 0.38 -14.31
CA ARG A 176 14.01 1.74 -14.04
C ARG A 176 15.19 1.78 -13.04
N ASP A 177 15.87 0.65 -12.84
CA ASP A 177 16.99 0.51 -11.89
C ASP A 177 16.64 0.82 -10.43
N LEU A 178 15.36 0.64 -10.07
CA LEU A 178 14.84 0.82 -8.72
C LEU A 178 14.67 -0.53 -8.01
N LYS A 179 14.94 -0.55 -6.70
CA LYS A 179 14.85 -1.73 -5.83
C LYS A 179 13.69 -1.57 -4.86
N LEU A 180 12.72 -2.48 -4.89
CA LEU A 180 11.65 -2.54 -3.90
C LEU A 180 12.15 -3.24 -2.63
N TYR A 181 12.17 -2.53 -1.50
CA TYR A 181 12.55 -3.11 -0.21
C TYR A 181 11.35 -3.73 0.49
N ASP A 182 10.27 -2.97 0.62
CA ASP A 182 8.98 -3.44 1.11
C ASP A 182 7.82 -2.62 0.55
N ILE A 183 6.62 -3.21 0.60
CA ILE A 183 5.36 -2.58 0.22
C ILE A 183 4.24 -3.09 1.12
N LYS A 184 3.31 -2.21 1.46
CA LYS A 184 2.14 -2.48 2.28
C LYS A 184 0.88 -2.40 1.43
N PHE A 185 0.04 -3.41 1.54
CA PHE A 185 -1.26 -3.49 0.87
C PHE A 185 -2.39 -3.57 1.87
N GLU A 186 -3.58 -3.23 1.41
CA GLU A 186 -4.83 -3.57 2.08
C GLU A 186 -5.66 -4.46 1.15
N PHE A 187 -6.36 -5.42 1.75
CA PHE A 187 -7.28 -6.31 1.05
C PHE A 187 -8.66 -6.24 1.70
N GLY A 188 -9.69 -6.44 0.89
CA GLY A 188 -11.06 -6.60 1.35
C GLY A 188 -11.81 -7.59 0.47
N ARG A 189 -13.09 -7.80 0.77
CA ARG A 189 -13.99 -8.59 -0.07
C ARG A 189 -14.83 -7.66 -0.94
N VAL A 190 -14.73 -7.83 -2.24
CA VAL A 190 -15.61 -7.19 -3.22
C VAL A 190 -16.42 -8.29 -3.86
N ASP A 191 -17.75 -8.23 -3.74
CA ASP A 191 -18.66 -9.29 -4.22
C ASP A 191 -18.29 -10.70 -3.68
N GLY A 192 -17.77 -10.76 -2.45
CA GLY A 192 -17.34 -12.00 -1.78
C GLY A 192 -15.93 -12.48 -2.15
N GLU A 193 -15.22 -11.76 -3.02
CA GLU A 193 -13.88 -12.16 -3.48
C GLU A 193 -12.77 -11.31 -2.86
N ILE A 194 -11.67 -11.94 -2.45
CA ILE A 194 -10.46 -11.25 -2.02
C ILE A 194 -9.95 -10.34 -3.14
N THR A 195 -9.88 -9.05 -2.84
CA THR A 195 -9.60 -7.99 -3.79
C THR A 195 -8.61 -7.01 -3.18
N LEU A 196 -7.62 -6.58 -3.98
CA LEU A 196 -6.70 -5.52 -3.60
C LEU A 196 -7.43 -4.18 -3.56
N ILE A 197 -7.36 -3.49 -2.43
CA ILE A 197 -8.07 -2.23 -2.18
C ILE A 197 -7.08 -1.11 -1.83
N ASP A 198 -7.61 0.00 -1.32
CA ASP A 198 -6.88 1.20 -0.95
C ASP A 198 -6.12 1.85 -2.14
N ASP A 199 -4.83 2.14 -1.98
CA ASP A 199 -3.99 2.82 -2.98
C ASP A 199 -2.63 2.10 -3.15
N ILE A 200 -1.88 2.42 -4.21
CA ILE A 200 -0.52 1.91 -4.43
C ILE A 200 0.36 3.10 -4.83
N SER A 201 1.16 3.58 -3.90
CA SER A 201 1.91 4.83 -4.08
C SER A 201 3.22 4.84 -3.30
N GLY A 202 4.03 5.88 -3.49
CA GLY A 202 5.20 6.12 -2.64
C GLY A 202 4.87 6.25 -1.15
N GLY A 203 3.60 6.47 -0.79
CA GLY A 203 3.14 6.51 0.60
C GLY A 203 2.97 5.15 1.27
N ASN A 204 3.12 4.04 0.53
CA ASN A 204 2.98 2.68 1.08
C ASN A 204 4.08 1.71 0.62
N MET A 205 5.16 2.21 0.01
CA MET A 205 6.32 1.41 -0.36
C MET A 205 7.64 2.09 -0.04
N ARG A 206 8.68 1.29 0.20
CA ARG A 206 10.07 1.75 0.32
C ARG A 206 10.85 1.30 -0.90
N VAL A 207 11.33 2.27 -1.67
CA VAL A 207 12.11 2.06 -2.89
C VAL A 207 13.47 2.71 -2.76
N PHE A 208 14.50 2.02 -3.25
CA PHE A 208 15.88 2.47 -3.23
C PHE A 208 16.44 2.52 -4.64
N ASP A 209 17.31 3.49 -4.91
CA ASP A 209 18.03 3.60 -6.18
C ASP A 209 19.25 2.65 -6.25
N ALA A 210 19.99 2.72 -7.35
CA ALA A 210 21.18 1.93 -7.58
C ALA A 210 22.34 2.26 -6.60
N GLN A 211 22.30 3.40 -5.91
CA GLN A 211 23.26 3.83 -4.90
C GLN A 211 22.80 3.50 -3.47
N ASP A 212 21.74 2.71 -3.32
CA ASP A 212 21.14 2.34 -2.03
C ASP A 212 20.68 3.57 -1.22
N LYS A 213 20.27 4.63 -1.92
CA LYS A 213 19.57 5.77 -1.33
C LYS A 213 18.05 5.56 -1.46
N GLN A 214 17.32 5.78 -0.37
CA GLN A 214 15.86 5.74 -0.39
C GLN A 214 15.32 6.88 -1.27
N VAL A 215 14.46 6.54 -2.21
CA VAL A 215 13.76 7.48 -3.08
C VAL A 215 12.54 8.02 -2.34
N GLY A 216 12.41 9.35 -2.30
CA GLY A 216 11.26 10.00 -1.67
C GLY A 216 9.96 9.72 -2.45
N PRO A 217 8.79 9.83 -1.82
CA PRO A 217 7.52 9.45 -2.44
C PRO A 217 7.14 10.30 -3.66
N LEU A 218 7.45 11.61 -3.66
CA LEU A 218 7.27 12.48 -4.83
C LEU A 218 8.22 12.14 -5.97
N ASP A 219 9.52 12.02 -5.68
CA ASP A 219 10.54 11.65 -6.66
C ASP A 219 10.22 10.30 -7.30
N LEU A 220 9.74 9.34 -6.49
CA LEU A 220 9.31 8.03 -6.98
C LEU A 220 8.15 8.16 -7.96
N ALA A 221 7.13 8.98 -7.64
CA ALA A 221 6.03 9.22 -8.56
C ALA A 221 6.53 9.81 -9.90
N GLU A 222 7.45 10.76 -9.87
CA GLU A 222 8.06 11.30 -11.10
C GLU A 222 8.82 10.23 -11.90
N LEU A 223 9.56 9.33 -11.24
CA LEU A 223 10.28 8.25 -11.91
C LEU A 223 9.34 7.20 -12.54
N ILE A 224 8.16 6.97 -11.95
CA ILE A 224 7.17 6.03 -12.50
C ILE A 224 6.34 6.65 -13.62
N ILE A 225 5.87 7.89 -13.45
CA ILE A 225 4.85 8.52 -14.28
C ILE A 225 5.43 9.55 -15.26
N GLY A 226 6.59 10.13 -14.94
CA GLY A 226 7.20 11.21 -15.73
C GLY A 226 7.55 10.75 -17.15
N GLU A 227 7.44 11.69 -18.09
CA GLU A 227 7.59 11.57 -19.56
C GLU A 227 8.98 11.12 -20.07
N LYS A 228 9.66 10.23 -19.34
CA LYS A 228 10.62 9.29 -19.91
C LYS A 228 9.96 7.93 -20.11
N SER A 229 8.74 7.94 -20.65
CA SER A 229 8.26 6.83 -21.45
C SER A 229 9.23 6.70 -22.63
N ARG A 230 10.14 5.73 -22.51
CA ARG A 230 11.10 5.38 -23.56
C ARG A 230 10.35 5.20 -24.87
N ILE A 231 10.71 6.00 -25.87
CA ILE A 231 10.62 5.66 -27.30
C ILE A 231 11.46 4.40 -27.51
#